data_AF-A0A1Q7MRZ8-F1
#
_entry.id   AF-A0A1Q7MRZ8-F1
#
_cell.length_a   1.000
_cell.length_b   1.000
_cell.length_c   1.000
_cell.angle_alpha   90.00
_cell.angle_beta   90.00
_cell.angle_gamma   90.00
#
_symmetry.space_group_name_H-M   'P 1'
#
loop_
_entity.id
_entity.type
_entity.pdbx_description
1 polymer ?
#
loop_
_entity_poly.entity_id
_entity_poly.type
_entity_poly.pdbx_seq_one_letter_code
_entity_poly.pdbx_strand_id
1 'polypeptide(L)'
;MLAHFAKTETTRYTVNAGFTQALLYFKDGSYLQFEHSSRSNRWARASAGETIADRVCLELSQFRLNGKHLQLFFQDGSDAEFFVLV
;
A
#
# COMPACT_ATOMS: atom_id res chain seq x y z
N MET A 1 -9.77 10.04 8.86
CA MET A 1 -8.35 10.04 8.43
C MET A 1 -8.14 8.89 7.47
N LEU A 2 -7.44 9.14 6.37
CA LEU A 2 -7.20 8.16 5.30
C LEU A 2 -6.39 6.96 5.78
N ALA A 3 -5.42 7.16 6.68
CA ALA A 3 -4.69 6.06 7.31
C ALA A 3 -5.58 5.07 8.05
N HIS A 4 -6.55 5.58 8.82
CA HIS A 4 -7.50 4.73 9.54
C HIS A 4 -8.40 3.97 8.57
N PHE A 5 -8.88 4.63 7.51
CA PHE A 5 -9.65 3.98 6.44
C PHE A 5 -8.84 2.85 5.79
N ALA A 6 -7.61 3.11 5.34
CA ALA A 6 -6.76 2.12 4.70
C ALA A 6 -6.51 0.91 5.63
N LYS A 7 -6.25 1.13 6.92
CA LYS A 7 -6.08 0.04 7.90
C LYS A 7 -7.35 -0.78 8.09
N THR A 8 -8.50 -0.13 8.26
CA THR A 8 -9.78 -0.81 8.51
C THR A 8 -10.25 -1.61 7.30
N GLU A 9 -9.96 -1.14 6.09
CA GLU A 9 -10.36 -1.82 4.85
C GLU A 9 -9.36 -2.88 4.37
N THR A 10 -8.14 -2.89 4.91
CA THR A 10 -7.13 -3.90 4.57
C THR A 10 -7.50 -5.25 5.17
N THR A 11 -7.43 -6.30 4.34
CA THR A 11 -7.61 -7.69 4.78
C THR A 11 -6.29 -8.43 4.89
N ARG A 12 -5.32 -8.13 4.02
CA ARG A 12 -4.04 -8.83 3.97
C ARG A 12 -2.94 -7.97 3.37
N TYR A 13 -1.75 -8.10 3.94
CA TYR A 13 -0.51 -7.57 3.38
C TYR A 13 0.42 -8.73 3.02
N THR A 14 1.03 -8.66 1.85
CA THR A 14 2.07 -9.62 1.40
C THR A 14 3.22 -8.87 0.77
N VAL A 15 4.43 -9.41 0.90
CA VAL A 15 5.66 -8.82 0.37
C VAL A 15 6.61 -9.93 -0.06
N ASN A 16 7.39 -9.69 -1.11
CA ASN A 16 8.43 -10.63 -1.52
C ASN A 16 9.63 -10.60 -0.56
N ALA A 17 10.46 -11.65 -0.58
CA ALA A 17 11.61 -11.77 0.32
C ALA A 17 12.61 -10.61 0.22
N GLY A 18 12.70 -9.97 -0.96
CA GLY A 18 13.57 -8.83 -1.20
C GLY A 18 13.02 -7.48 -0.73
N PHE A 19 11.76 -7.42 -0.27
CA PHE A 19 11.06 -6.17 0.02
C PHE A 19 11.13 -5.15 -1.13
N THR A 20 11.06 -5.65 -2.36
CA THR A 20 10.98 -4.82 -3.57
C THR A 20 9.58 -4.81 -4.16
N GLN A 21 8.72 -5.77 -3.79
CA GLN A 21 7.36 -5.88 -4.28
C GLN A 21 6.41 -6.23 -3.14
N ALA A 22 5.26 -5.55 -3.09
CA ALA A 22 4.22 -5.82 -2.12
C ALA A 22 2.82 -5.74 -2.71
N LEU A 23 1.88 -6.46 -2.09
CA LEU A 23 0.45 -6.38 -2.36
C LEU A 23 -0.29 -6.09 -1.06
N LEU A 24 -1.17 -5.09 -1.10
CA LEU A 24 -2.11 -4.76 -0.04
C LEU A 24 -3.53 -5.05 -0.53
N TYR A 25 -4.18 -6.05 0.06
CA TYR A 25 -5.52 -6.51 -0.32
C TYR A 25 -6.59 -5.84 0.55
N PHE A 26 -7.72 -5.50 -0.07
CA PHE A 26 -8.85 -4.83 0.57
C PHE A 26 -10.10 -5.71 0.63
N LYS A 27 -11.10 -5.30 1.43
CA LYS A 27 -12.35 -6.06 1.65
C LYS A 27 -13.22 -6.21 0.41
N ASP A 28 -13.14 -5.29 -0.53
CA ASP A 28 -13.87 -5.34 -1.81
C ASP A 28 -13.21 -6.29 -2.83
N GLY A 29 -12.12 -6.97 -2.45
CA GLY A 29 -11.37 -7.88 -3.31
C GLY A 29 -10.32 -7.18 -4.19
N SER A 30 -10.28 -5.85 -4.20
CA SER A 30 -9.24 -5.08 -4.90
C SER A 30 -7.90 -5.17 -4.17
N TYR A 31 -6.83 -4.81 -4.87
CA TYR A 31 -5.49 -4.73 -4.27
C TYR A 31 -4.67 -3.55 -4.80
N LEU A 32 -3.80 -3.03 -3.95
CA LEU A 32 -2.73 -2.12 -4.33
C LEU A 32 -1.42 -2.89 -4.50
N GLN A 33 -0.79 -2.72 -5.65
CA GLN A 33 0.54 -3.25 -5.93
C GLN A 33 1.59 -2.16 -5.79
N PHE A 34 2.72 -2.52 -5.18
CA PHE A 34 3.87 -1.66 -4.96
C PHE A 34 5.12 -2.28 -5.57
N GLU A 35 5.93 -1.45 -6.22
CA GLU A 35 7.27 -1.80 -6.72
C GLU A 35 8.27 -0.78 -6.18
N HIS A 36 9.40 -1.25 -5.67
CA HIS A 36 10.54 -0.47 -5.22
C HIS A 36 11.84 -1.23 -5.49
N SER A 37 12.14 -1.52 -6.76
CA SER A 37 13.38 -2.22 -7.16
C SER A 37 14.59 -1.29 -7.33
N SER A 38 14.38 0.01 -7.51
CA SER A 38 15.46 1.01 -7.57
C SER A 38 14.96 2.39 -7.18
N ARG A 39 15.87 3.37 -7.02
CA ARG A 39 15.49 4.78 -6.78
C ARG A 39 14.60 5.36 -7.88
N SER A 40 14.76 4.90 -9.13
CA SER A 40 13.99 5.36 -10.29
C SER A 40 12.78 4.48 -10.61
N ASN A 41 12.71 3.27 -10.05
CA ASN A 41 11.59 2.35 -10.23
C ASN A 41 10.83 2.18 -8.91
N ARG A 42 10.01 3.21 -8.60
CA ARG A 42 9.15 3.27 -7.43
C ARG A 42 7.74 3.69 -7.84
N TRP A 43 6.78 2.78 -7.76
CA TRP A 43 5.39 3.07 -8.11
C TRP A 43 4.40 2.27 -7.26
N ALA A 44 3.17 2.77 -7.20
CA ALA A 44 2.01 2.10 -6.64
C ALA A 44 0.88 2.11 -7.69
N ARG A 45 0.13 1.01 -7.83
CA ARG A 45 -0.99 0.89 -8.77
C ARG A 45 -2.14 0.10 -8.17
N ALA A 46 -3.36 0.60 -8.35
CA ALA A 46 -4.57 -0.14 -8.02
C ALA A 46 -4.84 -1.23 -9.07
N SER A 47 -5.47 -2.32 -8.64
CA SER A 47 -5.88 -3.42 -9.51
C SER A 47 -6.99 -3.03 -10.49
N ALA A 48 -7.85 -2.08 -10.12
CA ALA A 48 -8.97 -1.59 -10.93
C ALA A 48 -9.43 -0.21 -10.41
N GLY A 49 -10.05 0.60 -11.27
CA GLY A 49 -10.64 1.90 -10.91
C GLY A 49 -11.95 1.76 -10.13
N GLU A 50 -12.37 2.83 -9.45
CA GLU A 50 -13.62 2.89 -8.64
C GLU A 50 -13.69 1.85 -7.50
N THR A 51 -12.52 1.41 -7.02
CA THR A 51 -12.37 0.45 -5.89
C THR A 51 -11.78 1.12 -4.65
N ILE A 52 -11.75 0.39 -3.52
CA ILE A 52 -11.00 0.81 -2.34
C ILE A 52 -9.53 1.01 -2.68
N ALA A 53 -8.92 0.08 -3.44
CA ALA A 53 -7.53 0.20 -3.88
C ALA A 53 -7.31 1.48 -4.70
N ASP A 54 -8.21 1.80 -5.63
CA ASP A 54 -8.14 3.03 -6.44
C ASP A 54 -8.18 4.28 -5.57
N ARG A 55 -9.15 4.35 -4.66
CA ARG A 55 -9.27 5.46 -3.71
C ARG A 55 -8.00 5.61 -2.86
N VAL A 56 -7.50 4.53 -2.28
CA VAL A 56 -6.26 4.58 -1.49
C VAL A 56 -5.08 5.01 -2.38
N CYS A 57 -5.03 4.57 -3.64
CA CYS A 57 -3.99 4.94 -4.59
C CYS A 57 -3.99 6.43 -4.97
N LEU A 58 -5.16 7.01 -5.21
CA LEU A 58 -5.31 8.42 -5.59
C LEU A 58 -4.94 9.36 -4.43
N GLU A 59 -5.20 8.93 -3.21
CA GLU A 59 -4.94 9.68 -1.98
C GLU A 59 -3.50 9.50 -1.45
N LEU A 60 -2.71 8.60 -2.07
CA LEU A 60 -1.31 8.39 -1.71
C LEU A 60 -0.46 9.59 -2.17
N SER A 61 0.29 10.15 -1.22
CA SER A 61 1.36 11.11 -1.52
C SER A 61 2.68 10.38 -1.81
N GLN A 62 3.01 9.39 -0.97
CA GLN A 62 4.20 8.57 -1.12
C GLN A 62 4.05 7.25 -0.35
N PHE A 63 4.87 6.25 -0.65
CA PHE A 63 4.94 5.02 0.14
C PHE A 63 6.39 4.59 0.38
N ARG A 64 6.70 4.03 1.54
CA ARG A 64 8.00 3.45 1.83
C ARG A 64 7.85 1.94 1.93
N LEU A 65 8.52 1.22 1.04
CA LEU A 65 8.74 -0.22 1.17
C LEU A 65 10.22 -0.43 1.53
N ASN A 66 10.47 -0.99 2.70
CA ASN A 66 11.80 -1.30 3.21
C ASN A 66 11.82 -2.70 3.82
N GLY A 67 12.99 -3.23 4.19
CA GLY A 67 13.16 -4.56 4.79
C GLY A 67 12.46 -4.81 6.14
N LYS A 68 11.50 -3.96 6.55
CA LYS A 68 10.71 -4.10 7.79
C LYS A 68 9.21 -4.07 7.52
N HIS A 69 8.73 -3.12 6.73
CA HIS A 69 7.31 -2.89 6.53
C HIS A 69 7.00 -2.15 5.22
N LEU A 70 5.71 -2.09 4.90
CA LEU A 70 5.13 -1.10 4.01
C LEU A 70 4.56 0.05 4.84
N GLN A 71 4.88 1.29 4.48
CA GLN A 71 4.27 2.49 5.05
C GLN A 71 3.69 3.35 3.95
N LEU A 72 2.45 3.79 4.16
CA LEU A 72 1.70 4.64 3.26
C LEU A 72 1.59 6.04 3.87
N PHE A 73 1.87 7.08 3.09
CA PHE A 73 1.69 8.47 3.49
C PHE A 73 0.63 9.10 2.59
N PHE A 74 -0.39 9.66 3.21
CA PHE A 74 -1.57 10.19 2.53
C PHE A 74 -1.50 11.70 2.36
N GLN A 75 -2.27 12.22 1.41
CA GLN A 75 -2.39 13.67 1.17
C GLN A 75 -2.97 14.44 2.37
N ASP A 76 -3.77 13.79 3.22
CA ASP A 76 -4.29 14.38 4.48
C ASP A 76 -3.23 14.45 5.61
N GLY A 77 -1.98 14.06 5.33
CA GLY A 77 -0.88 14.06 6.28
C GLY A 77 -0.85 12.87 7.23
N SER A 78 -1.85 11.97 7.19
CA SER A 78 -1.85 10.74 7.98
C SER A 78 -0.97 9.65 7.35
N ASP A 79 -0.50 8.70 8.15
CA ASP A 79 0.27 7.55 7.68
C ASP A 79 -0.22 6.21 8.26
N ALA A 80 -0.04 5.14 7.47
CA ALA A 80 -0.40 3.78 7.86
C ALA A 80 0.75 2.81 7.60
N GLU A 81 1.09 2.02 8.61
CA GLU A 81 2.11 0.96 8.54
C GLU A 81 1.48 -0.44 8.49
N PHE A 82 2.07 -1.31 7.68
CA PHE A 82 1.68 -2.70 7.47
C PHE A 82 2.90 -3.62 7.60
N PHE A 83 2.79 -4.61 8.48
CA PHE A 83 3.87 -5.53 8.83
C PHE A 83 3.52 -6.95 8.37
N VAL A 84 4.53 -7.74 8.03
CA VAL A 84 4.35 -9.18 7.87
C VAL A 84 4.06 -9.74 9.25
N LEU A 85 2.92 -10.41 9.41
CA LEU A 85 2.66 -11.21 10.59
C LEU A 85 3.52 -12.46 10.48
N VAL A 86 4.47 -12.60 11.42
CA VAL A 86 5.33 -13.78 11.56
C VAL A 86 4.63 -14.83 12.42
#